data_AF-A0A8H7MYG3-F1
#
_entry.id   AF-A0A8H7MYG3-F1
#
_cell.length_a   1.000
_cell.length_b   1.000
_cell.length_c   1.000
_cell.angle_alpha   90.00
_cell.angle_beta   90.00
_cell.angle_gamma   90.00
#
_symmetry.space_group_name_H-M   'P 1'
#
loop_
_entity.id
_entity.type
_entity.pdbx_description
1 polymer ?
#
loop_
_entity_poly.entity_id
_entity_poly.type
_entity_poly.pdbx_seq_one_letter_code
_entity_poly.pdbx_strand_id
1 'polypeptide(L)'
;MLDLTPNDVFLSLSNTDDAQMQKFQALNSPAQGDPAGKPLLVIHGSADILVSPESSKASFDASCGYGNILHRTVYEGRDHGSVLRDSSTEWIQFIADRFAGKDFGSLCTESVVGATEL
;
A
#
# COMPACT_ATOMS: atom_id res chain seq x y z
N MET A 1 -38.27 -6.49 7.91
CA MET A 1 -36.93 -5.93 8.21
C MET A 1 -36.29 -6.93 9.15
N LEU A 2 -35.18 -7.54 8.77
CA LEU A 2 -34.50 -8.52 9.64
C LEU A 2 -33.82 -7.77 10.78
N ASP A 3 -34.16 -8.13 12.02
CA ASP A 3 -33.58 -7.57 13.24
C ASP A 3 -32.29 -8.34 13.55
N LEU A 4 -31.17 -7.83 13.05
CA LEU A 4 -29.85 -8.39 13.29
C LEU A 4 -29.14 -7.57 14.36
N THR A 5 -28.61 -8.23 15.38
CA THR A 5 -27.78 -7.59 16.39
C THR A 5 -26.32 -7.52 15.92
N PRO A 6 -25.47 -6.64 16.50
CA PRO A 6 -24.06 -6.58 16.14
C PRO A 6 -23.33 -7.94 16.26
N ASN A 7 -23.71 -8.81 17.19
CA ASN A 7 -23.11 -10.14 17.32
C ASN A 7 -23.57 -11.13 16.23
N ASP A 8 -24.71 -10.86 15.58
CA ASP A 8 -25.18 -11.63 14.42
C ASP A 8 -24.46 -11.21 13.14
N VAL A 9 -23.86 -10.01 13.12
CA VAL A 9 -23.09 -9.45 12.00
C VAL A 9 -21.60 -9.73 12.16
N PHE A 10 -21.08 -9.57 13.38
CA PHE A 10 -19.70 -9.87 13.74
C PHE A 10 -19.62 -11.27 14.33
N LEU A 11 -19.68 -12.29 13.47
CA LEU A 11 -19.22 -13.63 13.84
C LEU A 11 -17.78 -13.51 14.33
N SER A 12 -17.48 -14.20 15.43
CA SER A 12 -16.16 -14.28 16.08
C SER A 12 -15.00 -14.01 15.12
N LEU A 13 -14.25 -12.94 15.36
CA LEU A 13 -12.98 -12.64 14.68
C LEU A 13 -11.91 -13.73 14.88
N SER A 14 -12.23 -14.83 15.57
CA SER A 14 -11.38 -16.01 15.75
C SER A 14 -11.38 -16.98 14.57
N ASN A 15 -12.05 -16.68 13.46
CA ASN A 15 -12.09 -17.56 12.28
C ASN A 15 -10.82 -17.47 11.41
N THR A 16 -9.64 -17.40 12.04
CA THR A 16 -8.36 -17.57 11.33
C THR A 16 -8.26 -18.93 10.62
N ASP A 17 -9.08 -19.91 11.01
CA ASP A 17 -9.12 -21.27 10.42
C ASP A 17 -10.28 -21.49 9.43
N ASP A 18 -11.02 -20.45 9.04
CA ASP A 18 -12.04 -20.58 7.99
C ASP A 18 -11.37 -20.75 6.63
N ALA A 19 -11.32 -22.00 6.15
CA ALA A 19 -10.70 -22.36 4.88
C ALA A 19 -11.31 -21.61 3.67
N GLN A 20 -12.60 -21.23 3.73
CA GLN A 20 -13.23 -20.45 2.67
C GLN A 20 -12.74 -19.01 2.69
N MET A 21 -12.63 -18.42 3.88
CA MET A 21 -12.06 -17.08 4.04
C MET A 21 -10.58 -17.05 3.63
N GLN A 22 -9.77 -18.03 4.04
CA GLN A 22 -8.37 -18.14 3.62
C GLN A 22 -8.24 -18.26 2.09
N LYS A 23 -9.07 -19.11 1.46
CA LYS A 23 -9.09 -19.24 0.00
C LYS A 23 -9.52 -17.93 -0.68
N PHE A 24 -10.53 -17.25 -0.14
CA PHE A 24 -10.96 -15.96 -0.65
C PHE A 24 -9.83 -14.93 -0.56
N GLN A 25 -9.13 -14.85 0.58
CA GLN A 25 -8.00 -13.96 0.75
C GLN A 25 -6.85 -14.32 -0.20
N ALA A 26 -6.50 -15.60 -0.33
CA ALA A 26 -5.48 -16.04 -1.29
C ALA A 26 -5.77 -15.61 -2.73
N LEU A 27 -7.05 -15.58 -3.12
CA LEU A 27 -7.47 -15.16 -4.47
C LEU A 27 -7.57 -13.64 -4.64
N ASN A 28 -7.86 -12.89 -3.56
CA ASN A 28 -8.29 -11.50 -3.66
C ASN A 28 -7.43 -10.50 -2.90
N SER A 29 -6.51 -10.94 -2.03
CA SER A 29 -5.61 -10.03 -1.32
C SER A 29 -4.49 -9.59 -2.29
N PRO A 30 -4.49 -8.33 -2.78
CA PRO A 30 -3.29 -7.79 -3.41
C PRO A 30 -2.16 -7.80 -2.36
N ALA A 31 -0.93 -8.15 -2.77
CA ALA A 31 0.26 -8.21 -1.94
C ALA A 31 0.47 -9.47 -1.04
N GLN A 32 0.02 -10.66 -1.47
CA GLN A 32 0.47 -11.94 -0.85
C GLN A 32 1.90 -12.37 -1.21
N GLY A 33 2.75 -11.44 -1.66
CA GLY A 33 4.16 -11.71 -1.95
C GLY A 33 4.45 -12.25 -3.35
N ASP A 34 3.45 -12.34 -4.23
CA ASP A 34 3.71 -12.66 -5.63
C ASP A 34 4.65 -11.61 -6.27
N PRO A 35 5.63 -12.03 -7.09
CA PRO A 35 6.52 -11.11 -7.77
C PRO A 35 5.76 -10.18 -8.72
N ALA A 36 5.93 -8.88 -8.54
CA ALA A 36 5.53 -7.88 -9.50
C ALA A 36 6.40 -8.01 -10.76
N GLY A 37 5.75 -8.06 -11.93
CA GLY A 37 6.47 -8.13 -13.21
C GLY A 37 7.22 -6.85 -13.59
N LYS A 38 7.03 -5.76 -12.83
CA LYS A 38 7.66 -4.46 -12.99
C LYS A 38 7.87 -3.80 -11.61
N PRO A 39 8.79 -2.84 -11.50
CA PRO A 39 8.97 -2.09 -10.26
C PRO A 39 7.72 -1.30 -9.86
N LEU A 40 7.54 -1.10 -8.56
CA LEU A 40 6.38 -0.40 -7.99
C LEU A 40 6.80 0.88 -7.25
N LEU A 41 5.91 1.86 -7.26
CA LEU A 41 5.98 3.06 -6.43
C LEU A 41 4.87 3.01 -5.39
N VAL A 42 5.22 3.22 -4.12
CA VAL A 42 4.27 3.34 -3.00
C VAL A 42 4.39 4.74 -2.43
N ILE A 43 3.29 5.49 -2.41
CA ILE A 43 3.23 6.82 -1.80
C ILE A 43 2.23 6.79 -0.65
N HIS A 44 2.60 7.37 0.49
CA HIS A 44 1.72 7.43 1.67
C HIS A 44 1.84 8.77 2.41
N GLY A 45 0.75 9.28 2.96
CA GLY A 45 0.78 10.46 3.84
C GLY A 45 0.95 10.05 5.31
N SER A 46 1.88 10.64 6.05
CA SER A 46 2.13 10.23 7.45
C SER A 46 0.96 10.51 8.40
N ALA A 47 0.03 11.39 8.02
CA ALA A 47 -1.17 11.74 8.77
C ALA A 47 -2.46 11.12 8.17
N ASP A 48 -2.35 10.09 7.33
CA ASP A 48 -3.51 9.38 6.79
C ASP A 48 -4.22 8.57 7.88
N ILE A 49 -5.49 8.92 8.13
CA ILE A 49 -6.36 8.22 9.09
C ILE A 49 -7.32 7.22 8.43
N LEU A 50 -7.43 7.23 7.10
CA LEU A 50 -8.31 6.33 6.34
C LEU A 50 -7.58 5.04 5.96
N VAL A 51 -6.29 5.14 5.63
CA VAL A 51 -5.42 4.01 5.32
C VAL A 51 -4.20 4.06 6.22
N SER A 52 -4.06 3.07 7.11
CA SER A 52 -2.98 3.01 8.11
C SER A 52 -1.58 3.09 7.47
N PRO A 53 -0.76 4.09 7.87
CA PRO A 53 0.64 4.18 7.46
C PRO A 53 1.46 2.95 7.90
N GLU A 54 1.14 2.37 9.06
CA GLU A 54 1.80 1.17 9.59
C GLU A 54 1.52 -0.05 8.72
N SER A 55 0.26 -0.24 8.30
CA SER A 55 -0.09 -1.33 7.38
C SER A 55 0.58 -1.16 6.01
N SER A 56 0.67 0.07 5.51
CA SER A 56 1.39 0.38 4.26
C SER A 56 2.88 0.05 4.37
N LYS A 57 3.52 0.42 5.48
CA LYS A 57 4.92 0.07 5.76
C LYS A 57 5.15 -1.44 5.86
N ALA A 58 4.26 -2.15 6.56
CA ALA A 58 4.34 -3.61 6.67
C ALA A 58 4.22 -4.29 5.30
N SER A 59 3.31 -3.83 4.44
CA SER A 59 3.17 -4.35 3.08
C SER A 59 4.40 -4.06 2.21
N PHE A 60 5.02 -2.89 2.34
CA PHE A 60 6.28 -2.55 1.67
C PHE A 60 7.40 -3.50 2.11
N ASP A 61 7.61 -3.66 3.42
CA ASP A 61 8.67 -4.52 3.97
C ASP A 61 8.50 -5.98 3.53
N ALA A 62 7.25 -6.49 3.60
CA ALA A 62 6.93 -7.83 3.14
C ALA A 62 7.22 -7.98 1.63
N SER A 63 6.75 -7.04 0.80
CA SER A 63 6.95 -7.09 -0.65
C SER A 63 8.44 -7.10 -1.03
N CYS A 64 9.25 -6.30 -0.34
CA CYS A 64 10.70 -6.30 -0.49
C CYS A 64 11.34 -7.63 -0.07
N GLY A 65 10.87 -8.23 1.03
CA GLY A 65 11.29 -9.56 1.47
C GLY A 65 11.01 -10.66 0.43
N TYR A 66 9.97 -10.51 -0.39
CA TYR A 66 9.66 -11.42 -1.50
C TYR A 66 10.43 -11.12 -2.80
N GLY A 67 11.38 -10.18 -2.78
CA GLY A 67 12.26 -9.87 -3.92
C GLY A 67 11.66 -8.89 -4.93
N ASN A 68 10.57 -8.20 -4.58
CA ASN A 68 10.05 -7.12 -5.40
C ASN A 68 10.94 -5.89 -5.34
N ILE A 69 10.87 -5.05 -6.39
CA ILE A 69 11.55 -3.76 -6.45
C ILE A 69 10.51 -2.67 -6.17
N LEU A 70 10.61 -2.02 -5.01
CA LEU A 70 9.68 -0.97 -4.58
C LEU A 70 10.43 0.28 -4.14
N HIS A 71 10.00 1.45 -4.59
CA HIS A 71 10.35 2.70 -3.91
C HIS A 71 9.15 3.20 -3.13
N ARG A 72 9.36 3.55 -1.86
CA ARG A 72 8.34 4.12 -0.97
C ARG A 72 8.67 5.57 -0.66
N THR A 73 7.68 6.45 -0.82
CA THR A 73 7.79 7.86 -0.47
C THR A 73 6.72 8.22 0.55
N VAL A 74 7.14 8.74 1.71
CA VAL A 74 6.23 9.23 2.76
C VAL A 74 6.19 10.74 2.73
N TYR A 75 5.00 11.31 2.56
CA TYR A 75 4.79 12.74 2.67
C TYR A 75 4.40 13.11 4.09
N GLU A 76 5.29 13.81 4.79
CA GLU A 76 5.12 14.15 6.20
C GLU A 76 3.96 15.14 6.39
N GLY A 77 3.07 14.84 7.33
CA GLY A 77 1.91 15.64 7.68
C GLY A 77 0.78 15.62 6.65
N ARG A 78 0.89 14.85 5.56
CA ARG A 78 -0.20 14.73 4.57
C ARG A 78 -1.19 13.68 5.02
N ASP A 79 -2.46 14.02 4.89
CA ASP A 79 -3.58 13.08 5.04
C ASP A 79 -3.87 12.33 3.72
N HIS A 80 -4.92 11.51 3.73
CA HIS A 80 -5.35 10.70 2.58
C HIS A 80 -5.59 11.51 1.30
N GLY A 81 -6.16 12.71 1.42
CA GLY A 81 -6.53 13.54 0.26
C GLY A 81 -5.37 14.39 -0.24
N SER A 82 -4.66 15.03 0.68
CA SER A 82 -3.53 15.92 0.38
C SER A 82 -2.34 15.17 -0.21
N VAL A 83 -2.05 13.94 0.24
CA VAL A 83 -0.95 13.12 -0.33
C VAL A 83 -1.17 12.87 -1.82
N LEU A 84 -2.41 12.62 -2.27
CA LEU A 84 -2.72 12.34 -3.67
C LEU A 84 -2.39 13.54 -4.58
N ARG A 85 -2.74 14.74 -4.13
CA ARG A 85 -2.46 16.00 -4.85
C ARG A 85 -0.97 16.34 -4.80
N ASP A 86 -0.38 16.34 -3.61
CA ASP A 86 0.99 16.82 -3.39
C ASP A 86 2.04 15.88 -4.02
N SER A 87 1.71 14.61 -4.21
CA SER A 87 2.55 13.63 -4.90
C SER A 87 2.33 13.53 -6.41
N SER A 88 1.43 14.33 -6.98
CA SER A 88 1.05 14.26 -8.41
C SER A 88 2.22 14.24 -9.37
N THR A 89 3.17 15.14 -9.18
CA THR A 89 4.39 15.19 -9.99
C THR A 89 5.19 13.88 -9.91
N GLU A 90 5.31 13.28 -8.73
CA GLU A 90 6.08 12.05 -8.53
C GLU A 90 5.48 10.86 -9.26
N TRP A 91 4.18 10.56 -9.04
CA TRP A 91 3.59 9.38 -9.66
C TRP A 91 3.39 9.51 -11.17
N ILE A 92 3.17 10.74 -11.67
CA ILE A 92 3.18 11.00 -13.12
C ILE A 92 4.57 10.76 -13.71
N GLN A 93 5.62 11.29 -13.07
CA GLN A 93 7.00 11.11 -13.54
C GLN A 93 7.41 9.63 -13.49
N PHE A 94 7.03 8.92 -12.43
CA PHE A 94 7.27 7.48 -12.30
C PHE A 94 6.68 6.71 -13.48
N ILE A 95 5.41 6.97 -13.84
CA ILE A 95 4.76 6.32 -14.98
C ILE A 95 5.49 6.66 -16.28
N ALA A 96 5.79 7.94 -16.51
CA ALA A 96 6.50 8.39 -17.70
C ALA A 96 7.88 7.70 -17.84
N ASP A 97 8.60 7.53 -16.74
CA ASP A 97 9.90 6.86 -16.71
C ASP A 97 9.81 5.37 -17.06
N ARG A 98 8.71 4.68 -16.70
CA ARG A 98 8.49 3.28 -17.12
C ARG A 98 8.26 3.18 -18.62
N PHE A 99 7.49 4.10 -19.21
CA PHE A 99 7.31 4.16 -20.67
C PHE A 99 8.58 4.53 -21.42
N ALA A 100 9.42 5.39 -20.82
CA ALA A 100 10.71 5.77 -21.38
C ALA A 100 11.81 4.70 -21.18
N GLY A 101 11.51 3.58 -20.51
CA GLY A 101 12.48 2.53 -20.23
C GLY A 101 13.61 2.96 -19.29
N LYS A 102 13.41 4.00 -18.48
CA LYS A 102 14.41 4.41 -17.49
C LYS A 102 14.53 3.39 -16.39
N ASP A 103 15.77 3.15 -15.98
CA ASP A 103 16.08 2.32 -14.84
C ASP A 103 15.39 2.85 -13.59
N PHE A 104 14.90 1.94 -12.77
CA PHE A 104 14.29 2.23 -11.47
C PHE A 104 15.17 1.75 -10.32
N GLY A 105 16.34 1.18 -10.61
CA GLY A 105 17.16 0.51 -9.62
C GLY A 105 16.67 -0.92 -9.34
N SER A 106 17.45 -1.64 -8.55
CA SER A 106 17.21 -3.05 -8.21
C SER A 106 16.95 -3.30 -6.73
N LEU A 107 16.95 -2.23 -5.92
CA LEU A 107 16.80 -2.32 -4.47
C LEU A 107 15.51 -1.64 -4.04
N CYS A 108 14.92 -2.15 -2.96
CA CYS A 108 13.88 -1.39 -2.29
C CYS A 108 14.47 -0.15 -1.63
N THR A 109 13.80 0.99 -1.77
CA THR A 109 14.19 2.25 -1.14
C THR A 109 13.01 2.92 -0.45
N GLU A 110 13.29 3.67 0.61
CA GLU A 110 12.29 4.47 1.33
C GLU A 110 12.82 5.89 1.51
N SER A 111 11.96 6.88 1.30
CA SER A 111 12.25 8.28 1.48
C SER A 111 11.12 9.01 2.20
N VAL A 112 11.44 10.11 2.87
CA VAL A 112 10.46 10.99 3.54
C VAL A 112 10.59 12.39 2.95
N VAL A 113 9.48 12.93 2.46
CA VAL A 113 9.36 14.30 1.98
C VAL A 113 8.76 15.14 3.10
N GLY A 114 9.56 16.04 3.66
CA GLY A 114 9.14 16.95 4.71
C GLY A 114 8.11 17.98 4.22
N ALA A 115 7.46 18.65 5.17
CA ALA A 115 6.45 19.66 4.87
C ALA A 115 7.01 21.02 4.35
N THR A 116 8.27 21.08 3.96
CA THR A 116 8.91 22.33 3.53
C THR A 116 8.53 22.72 2.10
N GLU A 117 7.78 23.83 2.04
CA GLU A 117 7.61 24.83 0.98
C GLU A 117 7.00 24.38 -0.35
N LEU A 118 5.68 24.54 -0.44
CA LEU A 118 5.04 25.06 -1.67
C LEU A 118 5.25 26.57 -1.75
#